data_AF-A0A925UX07-F1
#
_entry.id   AF-A0A925UX07-F1
#
_cell.length_a   1.000
_cell.length_b   1.000
_cell.length_c   1.000
_cell.angle_alpha   90.00
_cell.angle_beta   90.00
_cell.angle_gamma   90.00
#
_symmetry.space_group_name_H-M   'P 1'
#
loop_
_entity.id
_entity.type
_entity.pdbx_description
1 polymer ?
#
loop_
_entity_poly.entity_id
_entity_poly.type
_entity_poly.pdbx_seq_one_letter_code
_entity_poly.pdbx_strand_id
1 'polypeptide(L)'
;MIGREIVRLIVILLFATLGAIPLGISAPTIMNQIFLWVVPIVRGKVPEPNEGYSGAGSFASVFPLIVLGGIAGAWVGSKVFDWLERTIERWDKMAGGDKVTLFIGLFVGVVISLPFLVLFQAIGVSIAILPVLIVALTLGFVTVSIYALQSMDEILPWSRNRGKTRRTGIKILDTNVIIDGRIYDVARAGFLEGQIYVPGFVLDELQYIADDHNGLRRQRGRRGLEVLKHMQAEFPMEVRVYDKYAADPNEPVDSRLVRLAKALGGDIITNDFNLNRVAALQDVKVLNLNDLALALRPNVLPQEALTLAIIREGNQPGQGIGYLEDGTMVVVENGRPAIGETAEVMVTQVIQTERGKLIFGEIRDEEGPEFQMRKPKKGGLF
;
A
#
# COMPACT_ATOMS: atom_id res chain seq x y z
N MET A 1 11.55 -25.02 -9.20
CA MET A 1 10.78 -26.23 -8.81
C MET A 1 11.68 -27.34 -8.27
N ILE A 2 12.73 -27.76 -8.98
CA ILE A 2 13.61 -28.89 -8.59
C ILE A 2 14.26 -28.71 -7.21
N GLY A 3 14.71 -27.50 -6.85
CA GLY A 3 15.33 -27.26 -5.53
C GLY A 3 14.41 -27.49 -4.33
N ARG A 4 13.10 -27.28 -4.46
CA ARG A 4 12.16 -27.39 -3.34
C ARG A 4 11.89 -28.83 -2.93
N GLU A 5 11.68 -29.70 -3.92
CA GLU A 5 11.47 -31.13 -3.67
C GLU A 5 12.72 -31.78 -3.06
N ILE A 6 13.92 -31.34 -3.46
CA ILE A 6 15.17 -31.79 -2.89
C ILE A 6 15.27 -31.41 -1.40
N VAL A 7 14.96 -30.16 -1.05
CA VAL A 7 14.99 -29.72 0.36
C VAL A 7 13.95 -30.47 1.20
N ARG A 8 12.76 -30.71 0.65
CA ARG A 8 11.71 -31.50 1.32
C ARG A 8 12.19 -32.92 1.63
N LEU A 9 12.80 -33.58 0.65
CA LEU A 9 13.35 -34.93 0.83
C LEU A 9 14.46 -34.96 1.89
N ILE A 10 15.35 -33.96 1.89
CA ILE A 10 16.43 -33.85 2.89
C ILE A 10 15.85 -33.72 4.31
N VAL A 11 14.84 -32.86 4.51
CA VAL A 11 14.21 -32.67 5.84
C VAL A 11 13.52 -33.95 6.31
N ILE A 12 12.79 -34.63 5.43
CA ILE A 12 12.11 -35.89 5.76
C ILE A 12 13.14 -36.97 6.13
N LEU A 13 14.23 -37.10 5.37
CA LEU A 13 15.32 -38.04 5.67
C LEU A 13 15.97 -37.73 7.01
N LEU A 14 16.25 -36.45 7.30
CA LEU A 14 16.85 -36.04 8.56
C LEU A 14 15.95 -36.40 9.75
N PHE A 15 14.66 -36.09 9.68
CA PHE A 15 13.71 -36.46 10.74
C PHE A 15 13.48 -37.98 10.84
N ALA A 16 13.52 -38.71 9.72
CA ALA A 16 13.46 -40.17 9.72
C ALA A 16 14.67 -40.78 10.47
N THR A 17 15.88 -40.27 10.22
CA THR A 17 17.08 -40.72 10.95
C THR A 17 17.03 -40.37 12.44
N LEU A 18 16.59 -39.15 12.78
CA LEU A 18 16.39 -38.72 14.17
C LEU A 18 15.30 -39.50 14.90
N GLY A 19 14.28 -40.01 14.22
CA GLY A 19 13.27 -40.88 14.81
C GLY A 19 13.75 -42.34 14.97
N ALA A 20 14.51 -42.84 14.00
CA ALA A 20 15.01 -44.21 13.97
C ALA A 20 16.10 -44.48 15.04
N ILE A 21 17.02 -43.54 15.25
CA ILE A 21 18.19 -43.72 16.14
C ILE A 21 17.79 -43.90 17.63
N PRO A 22 16.99 -43.01 18.24
CA PRO A 22 16.61 -43.14 19.66
C PRO A 22 15.76 -44.38 19.92
N LEU A 23 14.85 -44.72 19.00
CA LEU A 23 14.03 -45.92 19.11
C LEU A 23 14.84 -47.20 18.92
N GLY A 24 15.88 -47.18 18.07
CA GLY A 24 16.82 -48.29 17.95
C GLY A 24 17.65 -48.50 19.23
N ILE A 25 18.16 -47.43 19.84
CA ILE A 25 18.94 -47.50 21.08
C ILE A 25 18.07 -47.95 22.26
N SER A 26 16.83 -47.48 22.33
CA SER A 26 15.88 -47.83 23.40
C SER A 26 15.10 -49.13 23.15
N ALA A 27 15.24 -49.76 21.97
CA ALA A 27 14.50 -50.95 21.58
C ALA A 27 14.61 -52.11 22.58
N PRO A 28 15.79 -52.48 23.10
CA PRO A 28 15.89 -53.58 24.07
C PRO A 28 15.12 -53.28 25.37
N THR A 29 15.19 -52.04 25.85
CA THR A 29 14.47 -51.60 27.05
C THR A 29 12.96 -51.59 26.82
N ILE A 30 12.51 -51.08 25.68
CA ILE A 30 11.09 -51.05 25.29
C ILE A 30 10.55 -52.49 25.17
N MET A 31 11.27 -53.37 24.49
CA MET A 31 10.87 -54.77 24.32
C MET A 31 10.83 -55.53 25.63
N ASN A 32 11.76 -55.26 26.55
CA ASN A 32 11.73 -55.85 27.88
C ASN A 32 10.52 -55.35 28.69
N GLN A 33 10.19 -54.06 28.61
CA GLN A 33 8.99 -53.52 29.26
C GLN A 33 7.70 -54.08 28.68
N ILE A 34 7.61 -54.22 27.35
CA ILE A 34 6.47 -54.85 26.68
C ILE A 34 6.34 -56.31 27.15
N PHE A 35 7.44 -57.06 27.20
CA PHE A 35 7.43 -58.45 27.68
C PHE A 35 6.91 -58.56 29.11
N LEU A 36 7.42 -57.74 30.04
CA LEU A 36 6.97 -57.72 31.42
C LEU A 36 5.48 -57.36 31.56
N TRP A 37 4.95 -56.54 30.66
CA TRP A 37 3.53 -56.19 30.62
C TRP A 37 2.65 -57.29 30.01
N VAL A 38 3.12 -57.98 28.97
CA VAL A 38 2.34 -59.00 28.23
C VAL A 38 2.34 -60.36 28.92
N VAL A 39 3.46 -60.77 29.54
CA VAL A 39 3.60 -62.10 30.16
C VAL A 39 2.53 -62.39 31.23
N PRO A 40 2.20 -61.48 32.16
CA PRO A 40 1.12 -61.70 33.12
C PRO A 40 -0.24 -61.93 32.46
N ILE A 41 -0.51 -61.24 31.34
CA ILE A 41 -1.79 -61.33 30.62
C ILE A 41 -1.90 -62.67 29.88
N VAL A 42 -0.81 -63.14 29.27
CA VAL A 42 -0.80 -64.34 28.42
C VAL A 42 -0.57 -65.63 29.20
N ARG A 43 0.32 -65.60 30.20
CA ARG A 43 0.73 -66.80 30.97
C ARG A 43 0.05 -66.89 32.34
N GLY A 44 -0.67 -65.85 32.78
CA GLY A 44 -1.33 -65.81 34.08
C GLY A 44 -0.38 -65.87 35.28
N LYS A 45 0.93 -65.65 35.07
CA LYS A 45 1.98 -65.70 36.09
C LYS A 45 2.83 -64.43 36.01
N VAL A 46 3.23 -63.92 37.17
CA VAL A 46 4.17 -62.79 37.27
C VAL A 46 5.57 -63.29 36.90
N PRO A 47 6.28 -62.64 35.96
CA PRO A 47 7.66 -63.01 35.61
C PRO A 47 8.59 -62.90 36.83
N GLU A 48 9.61 -63.75 36.91
CA GLU A 48 10.61 -63.69 37.98
C GLU A 48 11.45 -62.39 37.89
N PRO A 49 12.03 -61.88 39.00
CA PRO A 49 12.73 -60.59 39.03
C PRO A 49 13.89 -60.43 38.04
N ASN A 50 14.46 -61.55 37.57
CA ASN A 50 15.56 -61.59 36.60
C ASN A 50 15.13 -62.15 35.22
N GLU A 51 13.85 -62.44 35.01
CA GLU A 51 13.33 -62.89 33.71
C GLU A 51 13.14 -61.69 32.77
N GLY A 52 14.10 -61.51 31.86
CA GLY A 52 14.00 -60.58 30.74
C GLY A 52 13.64 -61.29 29.44
N TYR A 53 13.15 -60.53 28.45
CA TYR A 53 12.96 -61.07 27.11
C TYR A 53 14.31 -61.41 26.47
N SER A 54 14.60 -62.71 26.28
CA SER A 54 15.87 -63.19 25.73
C SER A 54 16.18 -62.66 24.32
N GLY A 55 15.13 -62.27 23.57
CA GLY A 55 15.24 -61.65 22.26
C GLY A 55 15.34 -60.13 22.28
N ALA A 56 15.46 -59.46 23.44
CA ALA A 56 15.37 -57.99 23.53
C ALA A 56 16.39 -57.25 22.65
N GLY A 57 17.62 -57.76 22.54
CA GLY A 57 18.65 -57.22 21.66
C GLY A 57 18.73 -57.87 20.27
N SER A 58 17.81 -58.79 19.94
CA SER A 58 17.87 -59.50 18.67
C SER A 58 17.52 -58.58 17.50
N PHE A 59 18.11 -58.84 16.33
CA PHE A 59 17.80 -58.08 15.11
C PHE A 59 16.29 -58.07 14.81
N ALA A 60 15.60 -59.19 15.07
CA ALA A 60 14.17 -59.35 14.79
C ALA A 60 13.27 -58.45 15.66
N SER A 61 13.69 -58.07 16.87
CA SER A 61 12.92 -57.19 17.76
C SER A 61 13.31 -55.71 17.60
N VAL A 62 14.57 -55.43 17.30
CA VAL A 62 15.10 -54.06 17.16
C VAL A 62 14.76 -53.47 15.78
N PHE A 63 14.83 -54.27 14.71
CA PHE A 63 14.60 -53.79 13.34
C PHE A 63 13.19 -53.18 13.13
N PRO A 64 12.08 -53.80 13.58
CA PRO A 64 10.75 -53.21 13.46
C PRO A 64 10.61 -51.87 14.19
N LEU A 65 11.23 -51.71 15.36
CA LEU A 65 11.19 -50.46 16.13
C LEU A 65 11.98 -49.33 15.46
N ILE A 66 13.11 -49.64 14.83
CA ILE A 66 13.87 -48.69 14.01
C ILE A 66 13.04 -48.25 12.80
N VAL A 67 12.38 -49.18 12.11
CA VAL A 67 11.52 -48.88 10.95
C VAL A 67 10.34 -48.02 11.37
N LEU A 68 9.67 -48.36 12.49
CA LEU A 68 8.58 -47.57 13.05
C LEU A 68 9.04 -46.16 13.43
N GLY A 69 10.20 -46.02 14.06
CA GLY A 69 10.79 -44.73 14.38
C GLY A 69 11.14 -43.90 13.15
N GLY A 70 11.65 -44.55 12.11
CA GLY A 70 11.92 -43.92 10.81
C GLY A 70 10.65 -43.41 10.13
N ILE A 71 9.58 -44.20 10.12
CA ILE A 71 8.28 -43.81 9.54
C ILE A 71 7.65 -42.67 10.35
N ALA A 72 7.62 -42.77 11.68
CA ALA A 72 7.10 -41.72 12.54
C ALA A 72 7.90 -40.41 12.40
N GLY A 73 9.23 -40.51 12.36
CA GLY A 73 10.13 -39.39 12.08
C GLY A 73 9.84 -38.75 10.73
N ALA A 74 9.76 -39.54 9.65
CA ALA A 74 9.43 -39.05 8.31
C ALA A 74 8.08 -38.33 8.25
N TRP A 75 7.06 -38.86 8.94
CA TRP A 75 5.73 -38.26 9.03
C TRP A 75 5.76 -36.89 9.74
N VAL A 76 6.44 -36.81 10.88
CA VAL A 76 6.65 -35.55 11.61
C VAL A 76 7.43 -34.57 10.74
N GLY A 77 8.52 -35.00 10.10
CA GLY A 77 9.33 -34.17 9.21
C GLY A 77 8.53 -33.57 8.05
N SER A 78 7.63 -34.35 7.44
CA SER A 78 6.73 -33.83 6.40
C SER A 78 5.79 -32.76 6.94
N LYS A 79 5.20 -32.95 8.12
CA LYS A 79 4.29 -31.95 8.72
C LYS A 79 5.03 -30.67 9.12
N VAL A 80 6.24 -30.81 9.66
CA VAL A 80 7.12 -29.68 10.01
C VAL A 80 7.50 -28.91 8.75
N PHE A 81 7.84 -29.60 7.66
CA PHE A 81 8.14 -28.95 6.38
C PHE A 81 6.95 -28.17 5.83
N ASP A 82 5.76 -28.80 5.76
CA ASP A 82 4.55 -28.13 5.28
C ASP A 82 4.20 -26.89 6.14
N TRP A 83 4.43 -26.98 7.45
CA TRP A 83 4.23 -25.85 8.38
C TRP A 83 5.27 -24.74 8.17
N LEU A 84 6.55 -25.10 7.99
CA LEU A 84 7.62 -24.15 7.69
C LEU A 84 7.38 -23.42 6.37
N GLU A 85 7.01 -24.13 5.31
CA GLU A 85 6.72 -23.53 3.99
C GLU A 85 5.58 -22.51 4.11
N ARG A 86 4.47 -22.89 4.76
CA ARG A 86 3.36 -21.97 5.02
C ARG A 86 3.79 -20.75 5.85
N THR A 87 4.73 -20.93 6.76
CA THR A 87 5.21 -19.85 7.64
C THR A 87 6.14 -18.90 6.88
N ILE A 88 7.02 -19.42 6.03
CA ILE A 88 7.90 -18.65 5.15
C ILE A 88 7.07 -17.86 4.14
N GLU A 89 6.07 -18.47 3.50
CA GLU A 89 5.18 -17.76 2.58
C GLU A 89 4.38 -16.66 3.28
N ARG A 90 3.93 -16.88 4.52
CA ARG A 90 3.30 -15.83 5.32
C ARG A 90 4.31 -14.74 5.65
N TRP A 91 5.54 -15.09 6.01
CA TRP A 91 6.60 -14.15 6.30
C TRP A 91 6.93 -13.23 5.13
N ASP A 92 6.99 -13.75 3.92
CA ASP A 92 7.25 -12.92 2.73
C ASP A 92 6.09 -11.97 2.41
N LYS A 93 4.86 -12.37 2.73
CA LYS A 93 3.65 -11.56 2.51
C LYS A 93 3.39 -10.54 3.64
N MET A 94 4.02 -10.69 4.81
CA MET A 94 3.81 -9.80 5.95
C MET A 94 4.40 -8.41 5.72
N ALA A 95 3.69 -7.39 6.21
CA ALA A 95 4.19 -6.02 6.21
C ALA A 95 5.42 -5.92 7.14
N GLY A 96 6.30 -4.93 6.87
CA GLY A 96 7.47 -4.70 7.71
C GLY A 96 7.11 -4.48 9.19
N GLY A 97 5.99 -3.79 9.44
CA GLY A 97 5.47 -3.57 10.80
C GLY A 97 5.09 -4.86 11.52
N ASP A 98 4.49 -5.84 10.83
CA ASP A 98 4.13 -7.15 11.41
C ASP A 98 5.36 -7.93 11.85
N LYS A 99 6.43 -7.88 11.04
CA LYS A 99 7.71 -8.53 11.36
C LYS A 99 8.34 -7.92 12.60
N VAL A 100 8.29 -6.59 12.72
CA VAL A 100 8.76 -5.87 13.92
C VAL A 100 7.92 -6.25 15.15
N THR A 101 6.59 -6.32 15.01
CA THR A 101 5.69 -6.75 16.09
C THR A 101 5.99 -8.18 16.56
N LEU A 102 6.20 -9.11 15.64
CA LEU A 102 6.60 -10.49 15.98
C LEU A 102 7.96 -10.53 16.70
N PHE A 103 8.93 -9.76 16.23
CA PHE A 103 10.27 -9.72 16.83
C PHE A 103 10.24 -9.14 18.24
N ILE A 104 9.54 -8.02 18.44
CA ILE A 104 9.40 -7.39 19.76
C ILE A 104 8.59 -8.30 20.69
N GLY A 105 7.52 -8.92 20.21
CA GLY A 105 6.72 -9.86 21.01
C GLY A 105 7.52 -11.08 21.46
N LEU A 106 8.35 -11.63 20.57
CA LEU A 106 9.29 -12.71 20.91
C LEU A 106 10.28 -12.25 21.97
N PHE A 107 10.91 -11.08 21.78
CA PHE A 107 11.91 -10.56 22.70
C PHE A 107 11.33 -10.30 24.10
N VAL A 108 10.19 -9.62 24.17
CA VAL A 108 9.50 -9.31 25.42
C VAL A 108 9.06 -10.60 26.12
N GLY A 109 8.49 -11.56 25.39
CA GLY A 109 8.08 -12.83 25.97
C GLY A 109 9.24 -13.63 26.57
N VAL A 110 10.40 -13.65 25.90
CA VAL A 110 11.61 -14.28 26.43
C VAL A 110 12.12 -13.54 27.66
N VAL A 111 12.20 -12.21 27.65
CA VAL A 111 12.68 -11.42 28.81
C VAL A 111 11.78 -11.64 30.03
N ILE A 112 10.46 -11.67 29.85
CA ILE A 112 9.50 -11.92 30.94
C ILE A 112 9.66 -13.35 31.51
N SER A 113 10.07 -14.32 30.68
CA SER A 113 10.26 -15.70 31.13
C SER A 113 11.52 -15.94 31.96
N LEU A 114 12.56 -15.11 31.83
CA LEU A 114 13.84 -15.28 32.52
C LEU A 114 13.76 -15.35 34.06
N PRO A 115 13.04 -14.45 34.78
CA PRO A 115 12.95 -14.54 36.24
C PRO A 115 12.33 -15.85 36.74
N PHE A 116 11.50 -16.52 35.93
CA PHE A 116 10.90 -17.80 36.30
C PHE A 116 11.92 -18.94 36.38
N LEU A 117 13.04 -18.85 35.65
CA LEU A 117 14.14 -19.83 35.78
C LEU A 117 14.68 -19.83 37.21
N VAL A 118 14.95 -18.64 37.76
CA VAL A 118 15.43 -18.49 39.13
C VAL A 118 14.37 -18.93 40.14
N LEU A 119 13.11 -18.59 39.89
CA LEU A 119 11.99 -19.00 40.74
C LEU A 119 11.84 -20.54 40.81
N PHE A 120 11.86 -21.22 39.66
CA PHE A 120 11.72 -22.68 39.61
C PHE A 120 12.89 -23.42 40.25
N GLN A 121 14.09 -22.88 40.14
CA GLN A 121 15.23 -23.39 40.88
C GLN A 121 15.07 -23.18 42.39
N ALA A 122 14.59 -22.01 42.82
CA ALA A 122 14.40 -21.70 44.25
C ALA A 122 13.35 -22.59 44.93
N ILE A 123 12.28 -22.97 44.23
CA ILE A 123 11.25 -23.91 44.75
C ILE A 123 11.63 -25.38 44.58
N GLY A 124 12.83 -25.69 44.07
CA GLY A 124 13.35 -27.05 43.97
C GLY A 124 12.76 -27.92 42.86
N VAL A 125 12.35 -27.33 41.71
CA VAL A 125 11.90 -28.12 40.55
C VAL A 125 13.02 -29.03 40.06
N SER A 126 12.69 -30.32 39.84
CA SER A 126 13.64 -31.30 39.31
C SER A 126 14.30 -30.84 38.00
N ILE A 127 15.61 -31.02 37.90
CA ILE A 127 16.42 -30.68 36.72
C ILE A 127 15.89 -31.38 35.46
N ALA A 128 15.27 -32.57 35.60
CA ALA A 128 14.68 -33.29 34.48
C ALA A 128 13.43 -32.61 33.89
N ILE A 129 12.67 -31.88 34.71
CA ILE A 129 11.38 -31.24 34.33
C ILE A 129 11.59 -29.76 33.98
N LEU A 130 12.58 -29.12 34.61
CA LEU A 130 12.91 -27.71 34.47
C LEU A 130 12.98 -27.22 33.00
N PRO A 131 13.69 -27.86 32.06
CA PRO A 131 13.79 -27.36 30.68
C PRO A 131 12.44 -27.40 29.95
N VAL A 132 11.63 -28.44 30.17
CA VAL A 132 10.30 -28.56 29.55
C VAL A 132 9.39 -27.44 30.04
N LEU A 133 9.42 -27.17 31.34
CA LEU A 133 8.57 -26.17 31.98
C LEU A 133 8.96 -24.74 31.57
N ILE A 134 10.26 -24.46 31.45
CA ILE A 134 10.76 -23.18 30.94
C ILE A 134 10.34 -22.98 29.48
N VAL A 135 10.51 -23.98 28.62
CA VAL A 135 10.10 -23.88 27.21
C VAL A 135 8.59 -23.64 27.10
N ALA A 136 7.77 -24.37 27.85
CA ALA A 136 6.32 -24.18 27.84
C ALA A 136 5.92 -22.75 28.27
N LEU A 137 6.56 -22.24 29.33
CA LEU A 137 6.29 -20.92 29.86
C LEU A 137 6.78 -19.81 28.90
N THR A 138 7.96 -19.95 28.31
CA THR A 138 8.46 -19.00 27.30
C THR A 138 7.52 -18.89 26.11
N LEU A 139 7.04 -20.02 25.57
CA LEU A 139 6.07 -20.04 24.47
C LEU A 139 4.76 -19.36 24.87
N GLY A 140 4.29 -19.58 26.09
CA GLY A 140 3.10 -18.92 26.63
C GLY A 140 3.25 -17.39 26.65
N PHE A 141 4.34 -16.89 27.26
CA PHE A 141 4.60 -15.45 27.32
C PHE A 141 4.82 -14.82 25.95
N VAL A 142 5.58 -15.46 25.06
CA VAL A 142 5.76 -15.00 23.68
C VAL A 142 4.42 -14.87 22.96
N THR A 143 3.53 -15.84 23.10
CA THR A 143 2.20 -15.81 22.49
C THR A 143 1.37 -14.64 23.02
N VAL A 144 1.36 -14.45 24.34
CA VAL A 144 0.63 -13.33 24.98
C VAL A 144 1.23 -11.98 24.58
N SER A 145 2.56 -11.85 24.53
CA SER A 145 3.23 -10.61 24.13
C SER A 145 2.95 -10.25 22.66
N ILE A 146 3.00 -11.22 21.75
CA ILE A 146 2.64 -11.00 20.33
C ILE A 146 1.17 -10.58 20.23
N TYR A 147 0.26 -11.28 20.91
CA TYR A 147 -1.17 -10.95 20.88
C TYR A 147 -1.45 -9.55 21.44
N ALA A 148 -0.81 -9.18 22.55
CA ALA A 148 -0.94 -7.85 23.14
C ALA A 148 -0.47 -6.75 22.18
N LEU A 149 0.70 -6.92 21.55
CA LEU A 149 1.20 -5.96 20.57
C LEU A 149 0.33 -5.88 19.31
N GLN A 150 -0.21 -7.01 18.84
CA GLN A 150 -1.16 -7.03 17.73
C GLN A 150 -2.49 -6.34 18.07
N SER A 151 -2.92 -6.37 19.33
CA SER A 151 -4.14 -5.68 19.77
C SER A 151 -3.97 -4.16 19.85
N MET A 152 -2.75 -3.67 20.08
CA MET A 152 -2.41 -2.24 20.22
C MET A 152 -1.88 -1.63 18.93
N ASP A 153 -2.14 -2.31 17.82
CA ASP A 153 -1.46 -2.09 16.57
C ASP A 153 -1.59 -0.66 16.01
N GLU A 154 -2.75 -0.03 16.16
CA GLU A 154 -3.00 1.34 15.71
C GLU A 154 -2.12 2.40 16.42
N ILE A 155 -1.60 2.07 17.60
CA ILE A 155 -0.83 2.96 18.46
C ILE A 155 0.68 2.80 18.18
N LEU A 156 1.10 1.66 17.62
CA LEU A 156 2.51 1.34 17.47
C LEU A 156 3.17 2.20 16.36
N PRO A 157 4.33 2.84 16.63
CA PRO A 157 4.95 3.76 15.68
C PRO A 157 5.43 3.07 14.39
N TRP A 158 5.75 1.77 14.46
CA TRP A 158 6.10 0.93 13.30
C TRP A 158 4.89 0.36 12.55
N SER A 159 3.68 0.53 13.09
CA SER A 159 2.43 0.11 12.45
C SER A 159 1.60 1.27 11.89
N ARG A 160 1.94 2.50 12.29
CA ARG A 160 1.29 3.77 11.89
C ARG A 160 1.11 4.01 10.38
N ASN A 161 1.72 3.19 9.52
CA ASN A 161 1.57 3.24 8.06
C ASN A 161 0.60 2.21 7.45
N ARG A 162 -0.13 1.40 8.25
CA ARG A 162 -1.13 0.45 7.70
C ARG A 162 -2.28 1.13 6.95
N GLY A 163 -2.58 2.40 7.25
CA GLY A 163 -3.65 3.16 6.59
C GLY A 163 -3.29 3.77 5.23
N LYS A 164 -2.02 3.74 4.83
CA LYS A 164 -1.64 3.99 3.44
C LYS A 164 -1.28 2.62 2.89
N THR A 165 -2.27 1.94 2.31
CA THR A 165 -2.01 0.90 1.32
C THR A 165 -0.77 1.30 0.55
N ARG A 166 0.20 0.40 0.47
CA ARG A 166 1.44 0.60 -0.28
C ARG A 166 0.99 0.95 -1.70
N ARG A 167 0.77 2.23 -1.98
CA ARG A 167 0.27 2.72 -3.26
C ARG A 167 1.31 2.20 -4.21
N THR A 168 0.90 1.28 -5.05
CA THR A 168 1.79 0.53 -5.94
C THR A 168 2.47 1.46 -6.96
N GLY A 169 2.18 2.76 -6.88
CA GLY A 169 2.48 3.75 -7.90
C GLY A 169 1.49 3.66 -9.06
N ILE A 170 0.67 2.59 -9.13
CA ILE A 170 -0.20 2.32 -10.28
C ILE A 170 -1.23 3.43 -10.44
N LYS A 171 -1.33 3.94 -11.66
CA LYS A 171 -2.26 4.98 -12.09
C LYS A 171 -3.20 4.41 -13.13
N ILE A 172 -4.48 4.27 -12.79
CA ILE A 172 -5.49 3.69 -13.68
C ILE A 172 -6.16 4.82 -14.45
N LEU A 173 -6.12 4.76 -15.78
CA LEU A 173 -6.72 5.78 -16.64
C LEU A 173 -8.19 5.47 -16.96
N ASP A 174 -8.99 6.52 -16.96
CA ASP A 174 -10.37 6.56 -17.46
C ASP A 174 -10.42 7.04 -18.93
N THR A 175 -11.43 6.58 -19.68
CA THR A 175 -11.72 6.93 -21.08
C THR A 175 -11.72 8.44 -21.31
N ASN A 176 -12.37 9.19 -20.41
CA ASN A 176 -12.53 10.64 -20.55
C ASN A 176 -11.20 11.41 -20.47
N VAL A 177 -10.28 10.96 -19.61
CA VAL A 177 -8.95 11.57 -19.45
C VAL A 177 -8.09 11.33 -20.68
N ILE A 178 -8.21 10.14 -21.27
CA ILE A 178 -7.47 9.77 -22.48
C ILE A 178 -7.93 10.61 -23.67
N ILE A 179 -9.24 10.81 -23.84
CA ILE A 179 -9.80 11.63 -24.93
C ILE A 179 -9.38 13.10 -24.81
N ASP A 180 -9.35 13.65 -23.59
CA ASP A 180 -8.90 15.03 -23.33
C ASP A 180 -7.45 15.24 -23.79
N GLY A 181 -6.57 14.29 -23.44
CA GLY A 181 -5.20 14.22 -23.93
C GLY A 181 -4.18 14.99 -23.08
N ARG A 182 -4.60 15.92 -22.20
CA ARG A 182 -3.67 16.65 -21.30
C ARG A 182 -2.89 15.73 -20.37
N ILE A 183 -3.36 14.50 -20.15
CA ILE A 183 -2.64 13.49 -19.37
C ILE A 183 -1.25 13.18 -19.96
N TYR A 184 -1.11 13.24 -21.28
CA TYR A 184 0.17 13.05 -21.95
C TYR A 184 1.16 14.16 -21.57
N ASP A 185 0.72 15.42 -21.60
CA ASP A 185 1.56 16.56 -21.24
C ASP A 185 1.95 16.53 -19.76
N VAL A 186 1.01 16.16 -18.88
CA VAL A 186 1.29 15.99 -17.45
C VAL A 186 2.31 14.88 -17.18
N ALA A 187 2.21 13.76 -17.91
CA ALA A 187 3.18 12.68 -17.82
C ALA A 187 4.56 13.11 -18.36
N ARG A 188 4.59 13.79 -19.49
CA ARG A 188 5.81 14.31 -20.12
C ARG A 188 6.53 15.35 -19.25
N ALA A 189 5.78 16.19 -18.55
CA ALA A 189 6.31 17.17 -17.61
C ALA A 189 6.87 16.54 -16.32
N GLY A 190 6.71 15.23 -16.11
CA GLY A 190 7.23 14.50 -14.95
C GLY A 190 6.34 14.59 -13.70
N PHE A 191 5.12 15.14 -13.81
CA PHE A 191 4.18 15.22 -12.69
C PHE A 191 3.39 13.92 -12.46
N LEU A 192 3.53 12.94 -13.36
CA LEU A 192 2.90 11.63 -13.23
C LEU A 192 3.95 10.53 -12.98
N GLU A 193 4.04 10.10 -11.73
CA GLU A 193 4.94 9.03 -11.31
C GLU A 193 4.24 7.66 -11.22
N GLY A 194 5.01 6.59 -11.47
CA GLY A 194 4.58 5.21 -11.33
C GLY A 194 4.17 4.55 -12.65
N GLN A 195 3.66 3.31 -12.55
CA GLN A 195 3.18 2.57 -13.72
C GLN A 195 1.78 3.06 -14.12
N ILE A 196 1.60 3.32 -15.41
CA ILE A 196 0.29 3.69 -15.95
C ILE A 196 -0.42 2.43 -16.42
N TYR A 197 -1.68 2.28 -16.01
CA TYR A 197 -2.50 1.12 -16.32
C TYR A 197 -3.75 1.54 -17.08
N VAL A 198 -3.99 0.90 -18.22
CA VAL A 198 -5.20 1.11 -19.02
C VAL A 198 -6.02 -0.19 -19.02
N PRO A 199 -7.23 -0.20 -18.42
CA PRO A 199 -8.09 -1.36 -18.42
C PRO A 199 -8.57 -1.70 -19.84
N GLY A 200 -8.75 -2.99 -20.14
CA GLY A 200 -9.25 -3.45 -21.44
C GLY A 200 -10.60 -2.85 -21.81
N PHE A 201 -11.53 -2.77 -20.86
CA PHE A 201 -12.84 -2.18 -21.11
C PHE A 201 -12.81 -0.68 -21.44
N VAL A 202 -11.78 0.06 -21.00
CA VAL A 202 -11.56 1.47 -21.38
C VAL A 202 -11.09 1.55 -22.83
N LEU A 203 -10.21 0.63 -23.24
CA LEU A 203 -9.79 0.52 -24.63
C LEU A 203 -10.96 0.16 -25.56
N ASP A 204 -11.81 -0.78 -25.14
CA ASP A 204 -13.01 -1.17 -25.88
C ASP A 204 -13.98 0.01 -26.04
N GLU A 205 -14.17 0.80 -24.97
CA GLU A 205 -15.00 2.01 -25.02
C GLU A 205 -14.42 3.07 -25.99
N LEU A 206 -13.10 3.29 -25.98
CA LEU A 206 -12.45 4.19 -26.93
C LEU A 206 -12.62 3.74 -28.38
N GLN A 207 -12.49 2.44 -28.65
CA GLN A 207 -12.74 1.86 -29.97
C GLN A 207 -14.19 2.05 -30.40
N TYR A 208 -15.13 1.74 -29.50
CA TYR A 208 -16.56 1.96 -29.75
C TYR A 208 -16.87 3.42 -30.10
N ILE A 209 -16.28 4.38 -29.38
CA ILE A 209 -16.42 5.82 -29.68
C ILE A 209 -15.76 6.17 -31.03
N ALA A 210 -14.63 5.55 -31.36
CA ALA A 210 -13.88 5.77 -32.60
C ALA A 210 -14.59 5.21 -33.86
N ASP A 211 -15.62 4.38 -33.68
CA ASP A 211 -16.48 3.83 -34.72
C ASP A 211 -17.91 4.41 -34.71
N ASP A 212 -18.18 5.39 -33.84
CA ASP A 212 -19.50 6.02 -33.70
C ASP A 212 -19.99 6.68 -35.01
N HIS A 213 -21.29 6.62 -35.27
CA HIS A 213 -21.92 7.25 -36.44
C HIS A 213 -21.77 8.78 -36.45
N ASN A 214 -21.67 9.40 -35.27
CA ASN A 214 -21.42 10.83 -35.12
C ASN A 214 -19.93 11.15 -35.39
N GLY A 215 -19.67 11.95 -36.43
CA GLY A 215 -18.31 12.31 -36.85
C GLY A 215 -17.46 12.97 -35.74
N LEU A 216 -18.07 13.77 -34.87
CA LEU A 216 -17.35 14.48 -33.79
C LEU A 216 -16.95 13.53 -32.66
N ARG A 217 -17.83 12.56 -32.31
CA ARG A 217 -17.49 11.48 -31.37
C ARG A 217 -16.40 10.59 -31.95
N ARG A 218 -16.52 10.23 -33.23
CA ARG A 218 -15.53 9.44 -33.97
C ARG A 218 -14.14 10.05 -33.92
N GLN A 219 -14.03 11.35 -34.21
CA GLN A 219 -12.76 12.08 -34.17
C GLN A 219 -12.15 12.10 -32.76
N ARG A 220 -12.98 12.28 -31.73
CA ARG A 220 -12.55 12.22 -30.32
C ARG A 220 -12.02 10.84 -29.93
N GLY A 221 -12.71 9.76 -30.30
CA GLY A 221 -12.25 8.39 -30.03
C GLY A 221 -10.90 8.10 -30.71
N ARG A 222 -10.75 8.47 -31.99
CA ARG A 222 -9.49 8.32 -32.71
C ARG A 222 -8.34 9.10 -32.08
N ARG A 223 -8.60 10.35 -31.67
CA ARG A 223 -7.62 11.16 -30.92
C ARG A 223 -7.20 10.48 -29.61
N GLY A 224 -8.15 9.92 -28.85
CA GLY A 224 -7.83 9.19 -27.62
C GLY A 224 -6.92 7.98 -27.87
N LEU A 225 -7.18 7.21 -28.93
CA LEU A 225 -6.32 6.08 -29.33
C LEU A 225 -4.91 6.54 -29.76
N GLU A 226 -4.80 7.68 -30.45
CA GLU A 226 -3.49 8.28 -30.81
C GLU A 226 -2.71 8.70 -29.56
N VAL A 227 -3.37 9.34 -28.58
CA VAL A 227 -2.75 9.71 -27.30
C VAL A 227 -2.21 8.47 -26.58
N LEU A 228 -2.99 7.39 -26.49
CA LEU A 228 -2.54 6.14 -25.88
C LEU A 228 -1.30 5.57 -26.59
N LYS A 229 -1.27 5.61 -27.92
CA LYS A 229 -0.14 5.12 -28.70
C LYS A 229 1.15 5.91 -28.41
N HIS A 230 1.05 7.24 -28.30
CA HIS A 230 2.18 8.08 -27.92
C HIS A 230 2.63 7.80 -26.47
N MET A 231 1.68 7.69 -25.54
CA MET A 231 1.99 7.39 -24.16
C MET A 231 2.66 6.02 -24.00
N GLN A 232 2.24 5.01 -24.76
CA GLN A 232 2.83 3.67 -24.73
C GLN A 232 4.27 3.64 -25.26
N ALA A 233 4.61 4.55 -26.19
CA ALA A 233 5.96 4.65 -26.74
C ALA A 233 6.95 5.33 -25.79
N GLU A 234 6.48 6.31 -25.00
CA GLU A 234 7.34 7.16 -24.15
C GLU A 234 7.35 6.77 -22.67
N PHE A 235 6.28 6.17 -22.15
CA PHE A 235 6.13 5.87 -20.72
C PHE A 235 5.96 4.37 -20.46
N PRO A 236 6.39 3.88 -19.27
CA PRO A 236 6.13 2.50 -18.84
C PRO A 236 4.64 2.28 -18.55
N MET A 237 3.88 1.97 -19.60
CA MET A 237 2.44 1.71 -19.58
C MET A 237 2.14 0.22 -19.77
N GLU A 238 1.20 -0.31 -18.99
CA GLU A 238 0.65 -1.65 -19.17
C GLU A 238 -0.83 -1.57 -19.57
N VAL A 239 -1.18 -2.24 -20.68
CA VAL A 239 -2.56 -2.37 -21.15
C VAL A 239 -2.97 -3.83 -21.04
N ARG A 240 -4.02 -4.13 -20.26
CA ARG A 240 -4.53 -5.50 -20.13
C ARG A 240 -5.95 -5.61 -20.64
N VAL A 241 -6.12 -6.45 -21.67
CA VAL A 241 -7.41 -6.73 -22.32
C VAL A 241 -8.37 -7.47 -21.38
N TYR A 242 -7.86 -8.36 -20.51
CA TYR A 242 -8.66 -9.10 -19.55
C TYR A 242 -8.22 -8.80 -18.13
N ASP A 243 -9.07 -8.11 -17.38
CA ASP A 243 -8.81 -7.79 -15.99
C ASP A 243 -9.63 -8.69 -15.07
N LYS A 244 -8.99 -9.71 -14.49
CA LYS A 244 -9.65 -10.66 -13.58
C LYS A 244 -10.31 -9.98 -12.37
N TYR A 245 -9.90 -8.74 -12.07
CA TYR A 245 -10.40 -7.94 -10.96
C TYR A 245 -11.58 -7.03 -11.36
N ALA A 246 -11.89 -6.91 -12.65
CA ALA A 246 -13.03 -6.17 -13.19
C ALA A 246 -13.94 -7.08 -14.06
N ALA A 247 -14.15 -8.32 -13.60
CA ALA A 247 -14.69 -9.40 -14.43
C ALA A 247 -16.19 -9.30 -14.78
N ASP A 248 -16.99 -8.49 -14.08
CA ASP A 248 -18.43 -8.36 -14.36
C ASP A 248 -18.69 -7.32 -15.47
N PRO A 249 -19.14 -7.71 -16.67
CA PRO A 249 -19.42 -6.79 -17.76
C PRO A 249 -20.71 -5.99 -17.57
N ASN A 250 -21.62 -6.44 -16.69
CA ASN A 250 -22.91 -5.79 -16.46
C ASN A 250 -22.84 -4.64 -15.45
N GLU A 251 -21.69 -4.50 -14.79
CA GLU A 251 -21.44 -3.46 -13.81
C GLU A 251 -21.09 -2.12 -14.49
N PRO A 252 -21.56 -0.97 -13.98
CA PRO A 252 -21.19 0.34 -14.49
C PRO A 252 -19.67 0.53 -14.57
N VAL A 253 -19.19 1.25 -15.60
CA VAL A 253 -17.76 1.52 -15.86
C VAL A 253 -17.07 2.07 -14.61
N ASP A 254 -17.70 3.03 -13.94
CA ASP A 254 -17.24 3.66 -12.71
C ASP A 254 -16.96 2.66 -11.58
N SER A 255 -17.91 1.77 -11.30
CA SER A 255 -17.76 0.77 -10.24
C SER A 255 -16.65 -0.24 -10.59
N ARG A 256 -16.50 -0.59 -11.87
CA ARG A 256 -15.40 -1.44 -12.34
C ARG A 256 -14.04 -0.79 -12.14
N LEU A 257 -13.91 0.51 -12.43
CA LEU A 257 -12.69 1.29 -12.18
C LEU A 257 -12.33 1.32 -10.68
N VAL A 258 -13.32 1.58 -9.81
CA VAL A 258 -13.10 1.60 -8.35
C VAL A 258 -12.71 0.23 -7.82
N ARG A 259 -13.39 -0.84 -8.23
CA ARG A 259 -13.04 -2.22 -7.83
C ARG A 259 -11.64 -2.59 -8.26
N LEU A 260 -11.27 -2.25 -9.50
CA LEU A 260 -9.94 -2.48 -10.04
C LEU A 260 -8.87 -1.72 -9.25
N ALA A 261 -9.08 -0.44 -8.99
CA ALA A 261 -8.16 0.39 -8.21
C ALA A 261 -7.95 -0.16 -6.80
N LYS A 262 -9.02 -0.62 -6.15
CA LYS A 262 -8.94 -1.26 -4.83
C LYS A 262 -8.18 -2.58 -4.86
N ALA A 263 -8.40 -3.41 -5.88
CA ALA A 263 -7.72 -4.68 -6.03
C ALA A 263 -6.22 -4.53 -6.32
N LEU A 264 -5.83 -3.50 -7.08
CA LEU A 264 -4.42 -3.22 -7.43
C LEU A 264 -3.71 -2.28 -6.44
N GLY A 265 -4.44 -1.70 -5.48
CA GLY A 265 -3.92 -0.63 -4.61
C GLY A 265 -3.44 0.59 -5.40
N GLY A 266 -4.10 0.89 -6.53
CA GLY A 266 -3.78 1.98 -7.44
C GLY A 266 -4.65 3.22 -7.22
N ASP A 267 -4.24 4.34 -7.80
CA ASP A 267 -5.01 5.58 -7.83
C ASP A 267 -5.71 5.72 -9.20
N ILE A 268 -6.93 6.27 -9.23
CA ILE A 268 -7.68 6.52 -10.47
C ILE A 268 -7.35 7.92 -11.00
N ILE A 269 -7.15 8.05 -12.31
CA ILE A 269 -7.07 9.34 -13.01
C ILE A 269 -8.32 9.50 -13.85
N THR A 270 -9.13 10.50 -13.52
CA THR A 270 -10.39 10.82 -14.22
C THR A 270 -10.59 12.33 -14.30
N ASN A 271 -11.44 12.78 -15.21
CA ASN A 271 -11.93 14.16 -15.25
C ASN A 271 -13.33 14.28 -14.61
N ASP A 272 -13.95 13.16 -14.24
CA ASP A 272 -15.30 13.10 -13.69
C ASP A 272 -15.31 13.37 -12.17
N PHE A 273 -16.06 14.41 -11.77
CA PHE A 273 -16.24 14.77 -10.37
C PHE A 273 -17.12 13.79 -9.59
N ASN A 274 -18.05 13.08 -10.24
CA ASN A 274 -18.91 12.09 -9.60
C ASN A 274 -18.10 10.85 -9.21
N LEU A 275 -17.26 10.35 -10.13
CA LEU A 275 -16.37 9.23 -9.86
C LEU A 275 -15.41 9.55 -8.69
N ASN A 276 -14.94 10.80 -8.58
CA ASN A 276 -14.14 11.26 -7.45
C ASN A 276 -14.86 11.04 -6.10
N ARG A 277 -16.12 11.47 -5.98
CA ARG A 277 -16.91 11.32 -4.75
C ARG A 277 -17.14 9.86 -4.38
N VAL A 278 -17.52 9.03 -5.36
CA VAL A 278 -17.80 7.61 -5.13
C VAL A 278 -16.54 6.84 -4.75
N ALA A 279 -15.42 7.09 -5.44
CA ALA A 279 -14.14 6.45 -5.16
C ALA A 279 -13.58 6.84 -3.79
N ALA A 280 -13.72 8.11 -3.38
CA ALA A 280 -13.28 8.59 -2.07
C ALA A 280 -14.01 7.87 -0.92
N LEU A 281 -15.30 7.57 -1.07
CA LEU A 281 -16.07 6.77 -0.09
C LEU A 281 -15.58 5.32 0.03
N GLN A 282 -14.82 4.83 -0.94
CA GLN A 282 -14.28 3.46 -0.96
C GLN A 282 -12.77 3.40 -0.68
N ASP A 283 -12.19 4.48 -0.13
CA ASP A 283 -10.76 4.66 0.16
C ASP A 283 -9.85 4.54 -1.07
N VAL A 284 -10.38 4.87 -2.26
CA VAL A 284 -9.61 4.97 -3.50
C VAL A 284 -9.27 6.43 -3.78
N LYS A 285 -7.98 6.74 -3.91
CA LYS A 285 -7.56 8.10 -4.28
C LYS A 285 -7.82 8.35 -5.75
N VAL A 286 -8.37 9.52 -6.02
CA VAL A 286 -8.60 10.03 -7.37
C VAL A 286 -7.71 11.23 -7.63
N LEU A 287 -7.13 11.26 -8.83
CA LEU A 287 -6.33 12.36 -9.36
C LEU A 287 -7.12 12.98 -10.51
N ASN A 288 -7.70 14.16 -10.27
CA ASN A 288 -8.48 14.85 -11.28
C ASN A 288 -7.64 15.90 -12.00
N LEU A 289 -7.56 15.84 -13.34
CA LEU A 289 -6.78 16.81 -14.11
C LEU A 289 -7.38 18.21 -14.09
N ASN A 290 -8.69 18.33 -13.91
CA ASN A 290 -9.33 19.63 -13.75
C ASN A 290 -8.94 20.28 -12.43
N ASP A 291 -8.82 19.49 -11.36
CA ASP A 291 -8.34 19.96 -10.06
C ASP A 291 -6.86 20.37 -10.15
N LEU A 292 -6.04 19.59 -10.87
CA LEU A 292 -4.65 19.94 -11.14
C LEU A 292 -4.54 21.27 -11.93
N ALA A 293 -5.32 21.42 -13.00
CA ALA A 293 -5.34 22.66 -13.78
C ALA A 293 -5.79 23.87 -12.95
N LEU A 294 -6.77 23.70 -12.05
CA LEU A 294 -7.19 24.74 -11.12
C LEU A 294 -6.07 25.11 -10.13
N ALA A 295 -5.34 24.12 -9.61
CA ALA A 295 -4.25 24.32 -8.68
C ALA A 295 -3.02 25.01 -9.31
N LEU A 296 -2.85 24.87 -10.62
CA LEU A 296 -1.76 25.50 -11.39
C LEU A 296 -2.08 26.93 -11.87
N ARG A 297 -3.28 27.45 -11.62
CA ARG A 297 -3.60 28.84 -12.01
C ARG A 297 -2.69 29.82 -11.25
N PRO A 298 -2.13 30.84 -11.93
CA PRO A 298 -1.31 31.86 -11.29
C PRO A 298 -2.03 32.44 -10.06
N ASN A 299 -1.33 32.50 -8.94
CA ASN A 299 -1.80 33.23 -7.77
C ASN A 299 -1.34 34.67 -7.90
N VAL A 300 -2.21 35.50 -8.44
CA VAL A 300 -2.02 36.95 -8.45
C VAL A 300 -2.20 37.48 -7.04
N LEU A 301 -1.23 38.24 -6.55
CA LEU A 301 -1.27 38.91 -5.24
C LEU A 301 -1.66 40.39 -5.40
N PRO A 302 -2.29 41.01 -4.38
CA PRO A 302 -2.36 42.47 -4.31
C PRO A 302 -0.96 43.08 -4.42
N GLN A 303 -0.85 44.21 -5.12
CA GLN A 303 0.39 44.95 -5.43
C GLN A 303 1.31 44.28 -6.46
N GLU A 304 0.89 43.17 -7.07
CA GLU A 304 1.57 42.60 -8.22
C GLU A 304 1.25 43.40 -9.48
N ALA A 305 2.24 43.62 -10.35
CA ALA A 305 2.06 44.28 -11.63
C ALA A 305 1.76 43.23 -12.71
N LEU A 306 0.69 43.44 -13.47
CA LEU A 306 0.25 42.58 -14.56
C LEU A 306 0.28 43.36 -15.87
N THR A 307 0.78 42.75 -16.93
CA THR A 307 0.69 43.32 -18.28
C THR A 307 -0.45 42.63 -19.02
N LEU A 308 -1.49 43.38 -19.41
CA LEU A 308 -2.63 42.81 -20.14
C LEU A 308 -3.25 43.82 -21.10
N ALA A 309 -3.87 43.29 -22.17
CA ALA A 309 -4.62 44.10 -23.12
C ALA A 309 -6.01 44.44 -22.56
N ILE A 310 -6.39 45.71 -22.60
CA ILE A 310 -7.73 46.14 -22.19
C ILE A 310 -8.64 46.04 -23.41
N ILE A 311 -9.63 45.15 -23.36
CA ILE A 311 -10.39 44.73 -24.55
C ILE A 311 -11.72 45.48 -24.65
N ARG A 312 -12.35 45.80 -23.52
CA ARG A 312 -13.70 46.39 -23.49
C ARG A 312 -13.90 47.30 -22.29
N GLU A 313 -14.93 48.13 -22.36
CA GLU A 313 -15.37 48.98 -21.24
C GLU A 313 -15.98 48.12 -20.11
N GLY A 314 -15.73 48.51 -18.87
CA GLY A 314 -16.27 47.88 -17.67
C GLY A 314 -17.70 48.31 -17.33
N ASN A 315 -18.23 47.77 -16.22
CA ASN A 315 -19.59 48.07 -15.80
C ASN A 315 -19.73 49.45 -15.14
N GLN A 316 -18.67 49.97 -14.51
CA GLN A 316 -18.67 51.30 -13.91
C GLN A 316 -17.96 52.32 -14.82
N PRO A 317 -18.37 53.60 -14.78
CA PRO A 317 -17.74 54.65 -15.59
C PRO A 317 -16.23 54.71 -15.34
N GLY A 318 -15.44 54.69 -16.42
CA GLY A 318 -13.98 54.76 -16.36
C GLY A 318 -13.27 53.41 -16.25
N GLN A 319 -13.99 52.31 -16.02
CA GLN A 319 -13.39 50.97 -15.97
C GLN A 319 -13.08 50.41 -17.36
N GLY A 320 -11.97 49.66 -17.46
CA GLY A 320 -11.67 48.74 -18.54
C GLY A 320 -11.75 47.29 -18.06
N ILE A 321 -11.91 46.34 -18.98
CA ILE A 321 -11.81 44.91 -18.71
C ILE A 321 -10.78 44.30 -19.64
N GLY A 322 -9.85 43.54 -19.06
CA GLY A 322 -8.98 42.62 -19.78
C GLY A 322 -9.04 41.21 -19.20
N TYR A 323 -8.29 40.31 -19.80
CA TYR A 323 -8.23 38.91 -19.39
C TYR A 323 -6.77 38.47 -19.30
N LEU A 324 -6.47 37.67 -18.29
CA LEU A 324 -5.22 36.92 -18.23
C LEU A 324 -5.23 35.78 -19.26
N GLU A 325 -4.05 35.19 -19.50
CA GLU A 325 -3.91 34.05 -20.42
C GLU A 325 -4.78 32.84 -20.03
N ASP A 326 -5.10 32.70 -18.74
CA ASP A 326 -5.97 31.64 -18.22
C ASP A 326 -7.48 31.97 -18.30
N GLY A 327 -7.82 33.14 -18.84
CA GLY A 327 -9.20 33.63 -18.97
C GLY A 327 -9.76 34.33 -17.73
N THR A 328 -8.95 34.53 -16.68
CA THR A 328 -9.38 35.28 -15.49
C THR A 328 -9.67 36.75 -15.86
N MET A 329 -10.85 37.23 -15.46
CA MET A 329 -11.27 38.61 -15.73
C MET A 329 -10.54 39.59 -14.80
N VAL A 330 -9.91 40.59 -15.40
CA VAL A 330 -9.26 41.71 -14.71
C VAL A 330 -10.04 42.98 -15.01
N VAL A 331 -10.61 43.59 -13.96
CA VAL A 331 -11.28 44.88 -14.02
C VAL A 331 -10.27 45.96 -13.66
N VAL A 332 -10.04 46.87 -14.58
CA VAL A 332 -9.03 47.93 -14.46
C VAL A 332 -9.73 49.25 -14.20
N GLU A 333 -9.57 49.82 -13.01
CA GLU A 333 -10.00 51.19 -12.69
C GLU A 333 -9.19 52.20 -13.51
N ASN A 334 -9.88 53.23 -14.00
CA ASN A 334 -9.35 54.17 -15.00
C ASN A 334 -8.80 53.50 -16.28
N GLY A 335 -9.21 52.26 -16.59
CA GLY A 335 -8.76 51.52 -17.76
C GLY A 335 -9.41 51.92 -19.08
N ARG A 336 -10.49 52.73 -19.05
CA ARG A 336 -11.23 53.13 -20.26
C ARG A 336 -10.38 53.84 -21.34
N PRO A 337 -9.44 54.75 -21.02
CA PRO A 337 -8.61 55.41 -22.03
C PRO A 337 -7.68 54.46 -22.77
N ALA A 338 -7.30 53.34 -22.15
CA ALA A 338 -6.35 52.36 -22.70
C ALA A 338 -7.05 51.16 -23.37
N ILE A 339 -8.33 51.27 -23.73
CA ILE A 339 -9.04 50.22 -24.48
C ILE A 339 -8.40 50.05 -25.87
N GLY A 340 -8.04 48.81 -26.20
CA GLY A 340 -7.33 48.44 -27.43
C GLY A 340 -5.81 48.39 -27.27
N GLU A 341 -5.29 48.83 -26.13
CA GLU A 341 -3.85 48.87 -25.84
C GLU A 341 -3.47 47.86 -24.74
N THR A 342 -2.18 47.55 -24.65
CA THR A 342 -1.61 46.74 -23.58
C THR A 342 -1.07 47.67 -22.50
N ALA A 343 -1.57 47.55 -21.28
CA ALA A 343 -1.21 48.41 -20.15
C ALA A 343 -0.61 47.60 -18.99
N GLU A 344 0.27 48.24 -18.22
CA GLU A 344 0.75 47.70 -16.94
C GLU A 344 -0.23 48.10 -15.83
N VAL A 345 -0.87 47.09 -15.26
CA VAL A 345 -1.94 47.21 -14.27
C VAL A 345 -1.43 46.71 -12.93
N MET A 346 -1.49 47.54 -11.90
CA MET A 346 -1.19 47.13 -10.53
C MET A 346 -2.43 46.55 -9.88
N VAL A 347 -2.33 45.34 -9.35
CA VAL A 347 -3.45 44.64 -8.72
C VAL A 347 -3.78 45.31 -7.39
N THR A 348 -5.01 45.80 -7.24
CA THR A 348 -5.48 46.42 -6.00
C THR A 348 -6.16 45.39 -5.11
N GLN A 349 -7.02 44.55 -5.68
CA GLN A 349 -7.80 43.58 -4.93
C GLN A 349 -8.07 42.32 -5.75
N VAL A 350 -8.06 41.17 -5.08
CA VAL A 350 -8.48 39.89 -5.68
C VAL A 350 -9.71 39.39 -4.94
N ILE A 351 -10.81 39.20 -5.67
CA ILE A 351 -12.08 38.69 -5.13
C ILE A 351 -12.35 37.30 -5.68
N GLN A 352 -12.60 36.35 -4.79
CA GLN A 352 -13.10 35.03 -5.17
C GLN A 352 -14.64 35.07 -5.27
N THR A 353 -15.19 34.72 -6.43
CA THR A 353 -16.64 34.57 -6.66
C THR A 353 -17.00 33.11 -6.94
N GLU A 354 -18.30 32.79 -6.94
CA GLU A 354 -18.80 31.44 -7.28
C GLU A 354 -18.45 31.01 -8.72
N ARG A 355 -18.23 31.97 -9.62
CA ARG A 355 -17.90 31.72 -11.04
C ARG A 355 -16.40 31.75 -11.33
N GLY A 356 -15.57 32.06 -10.34
CA GLY A 356 -14.12 32.15 -10.50
C GLY A 356 -13.50 33.32 -9.74
N LYS A 357 -12.21 33.56 -9.99
CA LYS A 357 -11.47 34.73 -9.47
C LYS A 357 -11.78 35.96 -10.32
N LEU A 358 -11.93 37.11 -9.68
CA LEU A 358 -12.10 38.40 -10.31
C LEU A 358 -11.04 39.32 -9.73
N ILE A 359 -10.19 39.87 -10.59
CA ILE A 359 -9.03 40.68 -10.19
C ILE A 359 -9.38 42.14 -10.47
N PHE A 360 -9.11 43.02 -9.52
CA PHE A 360 -9.21 44.46 -9.66
C PHE A 360 -7.80 45.05 -9.68
N GLY A 361 -7.59 46.04 -10.53
CA GLY A 361 -6.33 46.76 -10.58
C GLY A 361 -6.50 48.16 -11.13
N GLU A 362 -5.42 48.94 -11.06
CA GLU A 362 -5.34 50.32 -11.56
C GLU A 362 -4.17 50.42 -12.53
N ILE A 363 -4.30 51.26 -13.56
CA ILE A 363 -3.15 51.57 -14.43
C ILE A 363 -2.09 52.28 -13.58
N ARG A 364 -0.85 51.82 -13.69
CA ARG A 364 0.26 52.47 -13.00
C ARG A 364 0.59 53.78 -13.73
N ASP A 365 0.16 54.91 -13.17
CA ASP A 365 0.59 56.22 -13.63
C ASP A 365 2.08 56.41 -13.30
N GLU A 366 2.92 56.70 -14.30
CA GLU A 366 4.35 57.02 -14.10
C GLU A 366 4.57 58.38 -13.40
N GLU A 367 3.52 59.15 -13.10
CA GLU A 367 3.59 60.41 -12.36
C GLU A 367 3.29 60.22 -10.87
N GLY A 368 4.30 59.85 -10.09
CA GLY A 368 4.21 59.89 -8.63
C GLY A 368 4.01 61.32 -8.10
N PRO A 369 3.22 61.53 -7.03
CA PRO A 369 2.99 62.87 -6.50
C PRO A 369 4.26 63.47 -5.88
N GLU A 370 4.65 64.66 -6.32
CA GLU A 370 5.66 65.50 -5.66
C GLU A 370 5.31 65.68 -4.17
N PHE A 371 6.16 65.14 -3.31
CA PHE A 371 6.06 65.32 -1.87
C PHE A 371 6.41 66.77 -1.52
N GLN A 372 5.41 67.67 -1.50
CA GLN A 372 5.60 69.04 -1.01
C GLN A 372 5.98 69.02 0.47
N MET A 373 7.27 69.19 0.77
CA MET A 373 7.76 69.42 2.13
C MET A 373 7.13 70.71 2.69
N ARG A 374 6.14 70.56 3.58
CA ARG A 374 5.69 71.65 4.44
C ARG A 374 6.85 72.06 5.36
N LYS A 375 7.39 73.26 5.16
CA LYS A 375 8.35 73.89 6.08
C LYS A 375 7.73 73.99 7.49
N PRO A 376 8.47 73.64 8.56
CA PRO A 376 7.96 73.76 9.92
C PRO A 376 7.78 75.23 10.31
N LYS A 377 6.60 75.55 10.87
CA LYS A 377 6.34 76.84 11.54
C LYS A 377 7.32 76.97 12.72
N LYS A 378 8.12 78.04 12.72
CA LYS A 378 8.87 78.46 13.92
C LYS A 378 7.86 78.79 15.02
N GLY A 379 7.76 77.90 16.01
CA GLY A 379 7.13 78.19 17.29
C GLY A 379 8.03 79.12 18.09
N GLY A 380 7.46 80.23 18.56
CA GLY A 380 8.09 81.16 19.47
C GLY A 380 8.19 80.59 20.89
N LEU A 381 9.13 81.17 21.65
CA LEU A 381 9.38 80.97 23.07
C LEU A 381 8.08 80.92 23.91
N PHE A 382 7.97 79.99 24.85
CA PHE A 382 8.30 80.19 26.27
C PHE A 382 8.46 78.83 26.98
#